data_AF-R0KI33-F1
#
_entry.id   AF-R0KI33-F1
#
_cell.length_a   1.000
_cell.length_b   1.000
_cell.length_c   1.000
_cell.angle_alpha   90.00
_cell.angle_beta   90.00
_cell.angle_gamma   90.00
#
_symmetry.space_group_name_H-M   'P 1'
#
loop_
_entity.id
_entity.type
_entity.pdbx_description
1 polymer ?
#
loop_
_entity_poly.entity_id
_entity_poly.type
_entity_poly.pdbx_seq_one_letter_code
_entity_poly.pdbx_strand_id
1 'polypeptide(L)'
;AELQDLPREVFAVDPTNMCQMPSTEVLYRCRKCRRSLFRSSSILSHVEGDGPTAFIHKRITESTQLSGGGPDKCTSYFIEPVQWMEPALLGVMEGQV
;
A
#
# COMPACT_ATOMS: atom_id res chain seq x y z
N ALA A 1 3.55 8.62 -23.95
CA ALA A 1 4.13 9.52 -22.94
C ALA A 1 2.99 10.22 -22.18
N GLU A 2 2.05 9.44 -21.62
CA GLU A 2 0.80 9.98 -21.04
C GLU A 2 0.81 10.07 -19.51
N LEU A 3 1.87 9.57 -18.86
CA LEU A 3 2.02 9.60 -17.41
C LEU A 3 2.80 10.83 -16.90
N GLN A 4 3.60 11.49 -17.74
CA GLN A 4 4.51 12.56 -17.28
C GLN A 4 3.84 13.89 -16.92
N ASP A 5 2.56 14.08 -17.25
CA ASP A 5 1.77 15.30 -16.98
C ASP A 5 0.63 15.06 -15.97
N LEU A 6 0.73 14.04 -15.11
CA LEU A 6 -0.30 13.80 -14.12
C LEU A 6 -0.26 14.91 -13.03
N PRO A 7 -1.39 15.54 -12.70
CA PRO A 7 -1.43 16.56 -11.65
C PRO A 7 -0.89 15.99 -10.33
N ARG A 8 0.01 16.72 -9.66
CA ARG A 8 0.61 16.29 -8.38
C ARG A 8 -0.43 16.09 -7.28
N GLU A 9 -1.60 16.69 -7.44
CA GLU A 9 -2.77 16.55 -6.57
C GLU A 9 -3.37 15.15 -6.58
N VAL A 10 -3.00 14.28 -7.54
CA VAL A 10 -3.45 12.88 -7.59
C VAL A 10 -2.75 12.02 -6.53
N PHE A 11 -1.58 12.43 -6.04
CA PHE A 11 -0.82 11.69 -5.05
C PHE A 11 -1.06 12.18 -3.63
N ALA A 12 -1.25 11.24 -2.70
CA ALA A 12 -1.20 11.54 -1.28
C ALA A 12 0.17 12.13 -0.89
N VAL A 13 0.16 13.05 0.07
CA VAL A 13 1.38 13.79 0.48
C VAL A 13 2.40 12.85 1.14
N ASP A 14 3.68 12.98 0.78
CA ASP A 14 4.77 12.24 1.47
C ASP A 14 4.78 12.64 2.96
N PRO A 15 4.52 11.72 3.91
CA PRO A 15 4.50 12.04 5.33
C PRO A 15 5.86 12.42 5.91
N THR A 16 6.94 12.25 5.14
CA THR A 16 8.29 12.72 5.48
C THR A 16 8.41 14.24 5.27
N ASN A 17 7.54 14.86 4.48
CA ASN A 17 7.63 16.30 4.21
C ASN A 17 7.26 17.11 5.46
N MET A 18 8.24 17.86 5.98
CA MET A 18 8.35 18.37 7.35
C MET A 18 7.29 19.41 7.76
N CYS A 19 6.42 19.85 6.84
CA CYS A 19 5.44 20.91 7.06
C CYS A 19 4.04 20.41 7.43
N GLN A 20 3.87 19.13 7.75
CA GLN A 20 2.55 18.58 7.96
C GLN A 20 2.11 18.74 9.42
N MET A 21 0.99 19.44 9.54
CA MET A 21 0.16 19.72 10.70
C MET A 21 0.20 18.59 11.75
N PRO A 22 0.10 18.89 13.06
CA PRO A 22 -0.03 17.86 14.08
C PRO A 22 -1.27 17.00 13.81
N SER A 23 -1.08 15.86 13.15
CA SER A 23 -2.12 14.89 12.85
C SER A 23 -2.07 13.79 13.89
N THR A 24 -3.20 13.48 14.53
CA THR A 24 -3.36 12.31 15.40
C THR A 24 -3.44 10.98 14.64
N GLU A 25 -3.27 11.03 13.32
CA GLU A 25 -3.35 9.85 12.44
C GLU A 25 -2.19 8.88 12.63
N VAL A 26 -2.48 7.60 12.35
CA VAL A 26 -1.48 6.54 12.42
C VAL A 26 -0.53 6.66 11.22
N LEU A 27 0.78 6.62 11.50
CA LEU A 27 1.84 6.67 10.50
C LEU A 27 2.50 5.30 10.32
N TYR A 28 2.44 4.78 9.09
CA TYR A 28 3.06 3.53 8.70
C TYR A 28 4.51 3.78 8.32
N ARG A 29 5.42 2.99 8.90
CA ARG A 29 6.88 3.19 8.76
C ARG A 29 7.56 1.92 8.31
N CYS A 30 8.57 2.07 7.47
CA CYS A 30 9.44 0.96 7.12
C CYS A 30 10.13 0.42 8.37
N ARG A 31 10.04 -0.90 8.60
CA ARG A 31 10.66 -1.53 9.78
C ARG A 31 12.19 -1.41 9.79
N LYS A 32 12.81 -1.36 8.61
CA LYS A 32 14.29 -1.31 8.45
C LYS A 32 14.84 0.10 8.62
N CYS A 33 14.40 1.05 7.80
CA CYS A 33 14.95 2.41 7.79
C CYS A 33 14.13 3.43 8.59
N ARG A 34 12.99 3.03 9.17
CA ARG A 34 12.08 3.86 9.98
C ARG A 34 11.44 5.05 9.24
N ARG A 35 11.72 5.21 7.94
CA ARG A 35 11.07 6.20 7.07
C ARG A 35 9.55 6.03 7.10
N SER A 36 8.83 7.14 7.24
CA SER A 36 7.37 7.20 7.09
C SER A 36 6.99 6.96 5.63
N LEU A 37 6.08 6.01 5.39
CA LEU A 37 5.68 5.60 4.04
C LEU A 37 4.33 6.21 3.66
N PHE A 38 3.32 6.09 4.52
CA PHE A 38 1.97 6.61 4.28
C PHE A 38 1.20 6.80 5.59
N ARG A 39 0.03 7.44 5.52
CA ARG A 39 -0.89 7.64 6.65
C ARG A 39 -2.05 6.65 6.62
N SER A 40 -2.69 6.43 7.75
CA SER A 40 -3.93 5.63 7.81
C SER A 40 -5.02 6.13 6.87
N SER A 41 -5.10 7.44 6.64
CA SER A 41 -6.02 8.07 5.68
C SER A 41 -5.79 7.65 4.22
N SER A 42 -4.59 7.16 3.87
CA SER A 42 -4.27 6.68 2.52
C SER A 42 -4.69 5.22 2.30
N ILE A 43 -5.23 4.49 3.28
CA ILE A 43 -5.59 3.08 3.14
C ILE A 43 -6.94 2.93 2.44
N LEU A 44 -6.97 2.10 1.39
CA LEU A 44 -8.18 1.75 0.66
C LEU A 44 -8.83 0.49 1.24
N SER A 45 -10.11 0.61 1.62
CA SER A 45 -10.93 -0.53 2.02
C SER A 45 -11.18 -1.45 0.83
N HIS A 46 -11.10 -2.77 1.05
CA HIS A 46 -11.41 -3.76 0.04
C HIS A 46 -12.12 -4.97 0.66
N VAL A 47 -12.79 -5.74 -0.19
CA VAL A 47 -13.37 -7.04 0.17
C VAL A 47 -12.32 -8.11 -0.06
N GLU A 48 -12.21 -9.06 0.88
CA GLU A 48 -11.37 -10.24 0.73
C GLU A 48 -11.73 -11.00 -0.54
N GLY A 49 -10.73 -11.28 -1.37
CA GLY A 49 -10.90 -12.19 -2.51
C GLY A 49 -10.85 -13.65 -2.09
N ASP A 50 -11.17 -14.56 -3.01
CA ASP A 50 -11.23 -16.02 -2.78
C ASP A 50 -9.85 -16.67 -2.48
N GLY A 51 -8.80 -15.85 -2.36
CA GLY A 51 -7.49 -16.27 -1.91
C GLY A 51 -6.89 -17.36 -2.82
N PRO A 52 -6.21 -18.38 -2.25
CA PRO A 52 -5.64 -19.48 -3.03
C PRO A 52 -6.67 -20.25 -3.87
N THR A 53 -7.94 -20.27 -3.49
CA THR A 53 -8.97 -21.00 -4.24
C THR A 53 -9.33 -20.33 -5.57
N ALA A 54 -9.03 -19.03 -5.72
CA ALA A 54 -9.12 -18.33 -7.00
C ALA A 54 -8.10 -18.84 -8.05
N PHE A 55 -7.02 -19.50 -7.60
CA PHE A 55 -5.90 -19.88 -8.46
C PHE A 55 -5.83 -21.39 -8.63
N ILE A 56 -6.26 -21.87 -9.80
CA ILE A 56 -6.33 -23.31 -10.17
C ILE A 56 -5.01 -24.07 -9.90
N HIS A 57 -3.86 -23.41 -10.06
CA HIS A 57 -2.54 -24.04 -9.96
C HIS A 57 -1.86 -23.87 -8.58
N LYS A 58 -2.51 -23.20 -7.62
CA LYS A 58 -1.89 -22.92 -6.31
C LYS A 58 -2.21 -24.06 -5.34
N ARG A 59 -1.16 -24.67 -4.78
CA ARG A 59 -1.31 -25.75 -3.79
C ARG A 59 -1.99 -25.23 -2.53
N ILE A 60 -3.21 -25.67 -2.29
CA ILE A 60 -3.94 -25.38 -1.05
C ILE A 60 -3.26 -26.22 0.05
N THR A 61 -2.59 -25.57 0.99
CA THR A 61 -2.05 -26.21 2.20
C THR A 61 -3.06 -26.06 3.34
N GLU A 62 -3.20 -27.04 4.22
CA GLU A 62 -4.17 -27.02 5.34
C GLU A 62 -4.06 -25.75 6.22
N SER A 63 -2.88 -25.14 6.29
CA SER A 63 -2.64 -23.83 6.94
C SER A 63 -3.45 -22.66 6.35
N THR A 64 -3.88 -22.75 5.09
CA THR A 64 -4.74 -21.73 4.45
C THR A 64 -6.22 -21.89 4.82
N GLN A 65 -6.64 -23.05 5.35
CA GLN A 65 -8.01 -23.26 5.82
C GLN A 65 -8.24 -22.81 7.28
N LEU A 66 -7.17 -22.66 8.06
CA LEU A 66 -7.25 -22.31 9.49
C LEU A 66 -7.35 -20.80 9.77
N SER A 67 -7.37 -19.95 8.74
CA SER A 67 -7.50 -18.49 8.90
C SER A 67 -8.98 -18.10 9.14
N GLY A 68 -9.54 -18.61 10.24
CA GLY A 68 -10.87 -18.27 10.72
C GLY A 68 -10.90 -16.85 11.30
N GLY A 69 -11.82 -16.03 10.78
CA GLY A 69 -12.66 -15.12 11.57
C GLY A 69 -12.05 -13.93 12.34
N GLY A 70 -10.88 -13.41 11.98
CA GLY A 70 -10.34 -12.15 12.54
C GLY A 70 -10.41 -10.95 11.57
N PRO A 71 -10.32 -9.69 12.04
CA PRO A 71 -10.32 -8.49 11.19
C PRO A 71 -9.02 -8.28 10.38
N ASP A 72 -7.93 -8.99 10.70
CA ASP A 72 -6.61 -8.81 10.09
C ASP A 72 -6.23 -9.96 9.12
N LYS A 73 -7.08 -10.24 8.13
CA LYS A 73 -6.86 -11.38 7.21
C LYS A 73 -5.97 -11.07 6.01
N CYS A 74 -5.83 -9.79 5.65
CA CYS A 74 -4.98 -9.37 4.53
C CYS A 74 -3.56 -9.04 5.02
N THR A 75 -2.56 -9.66 4.41
CA THR A 75 -1.15 -9.48 4.78
C THR A 75 -0.54 -8.18 4.25
N SER A 76 -1.29 -7.45 3.42
CA SER A 76 -0.82 -6.28 2.68
C SER A 76 -1.83 -5.15 2.77
N TYR A 77 -1.34 -3.91 2.82
CA TYR A 77 -2.18 -2.72 2.73
C TYR A 77 -2.32 -2.31 1.27
N PHE A 78 -3.54 -1.95 0.88
CA PHE A 78 -3.82 -1.26 -0.36
C PHE A 78 -3.92 0.23 -0.04
N ILE A 79 -3.18 1.06 -0.75
CA ILE A 79 -3.09 2.49 -0.45
C ILE A 79 -3.24 3.33 -1.72
N GLU A 80 -3.70 4.56 -1.56
CA GLU A 80 -3.57 5.58 -2.58
C GLU A 80 -2.08 5.88 -2.86
N PRO A 81 -1.69 6.13 -4.12
CA PRO A 81 -0.33 6.49 -4.48
C PRO A 81 0.20 7.69 -3.69
N VAL A 82 1.38 7.57 -3.08
CA VAL A 82 2.03 8.65 -2.32
C VAL A 82 3.08 9.34 -3.19
N GLN A 83 3.31 10.64 -3.01
CA GLN A 83 4.27 11.44 -3.79
C GLN A 83 5.66 10.82 -3.94
N TRP A 84 6.18 10.13 -2.91
CA TRP A 84 7.50 9.49 -3.01
C TRP A 84 7.53 8.30 -3.99
N MET A 85 6.37 7.75 -4.35
CA MET A 85 6.22 6.67 -5.33
C MET A 85 6.19 7.17 -6.78
N GLU A 86 6.07 8.49 -7.00
CA GLU A 86 5.94 9.10 -8.32
C GLU A 86 7.01 8.61 -9.31
N PRO A 87 8.32 8.55 -8.99
CA PRO A 87 9.33 8.08 -9.94
C PRO A 87 9.11 6.64 -10.42
N ALA A 88 8.62 5.75 -9.57
CA ALA A 88 8.34 4.36 -9.93
C ALA A 88 7.06 4.26 -10.79
N LEU A 89 6.03 5.01 -10.43
CA LEU A 89 4.75 4.99 -11.15
C LEU A 89 4.82 5.67 -12.53
N LEU A 90 5.72 6.63 -12.70
CA LEU A 90 6.01 7.27 -13.98
C LEU A 90 6.99 6.49 -14.86
N GLY A 91 7.46 5.32 -14.41
CA GLY A 91 8.41 4.48 -15.15
C GLY A 91 9.82 5.08 -15.24
N VAL A 92 10.16 6.03 -14.35
CA VAL A 92 11.53 6.57 -14.23
C VAL A 92 12.42 5.59 -13.45
N MET A 93 11.81 4.76 -12.61
CA MET A 93 12.47 3.68 -11.86
C MET A 93 11.77 2.35 -12.17
N GLU A 94 12.57 1.31 -12.43
CA GLU A 94 12.09 -0.07 -12.62
C GLU A 94 12.19 -0.87 -11.31
N GLY A 95 11.22 -1.74 -11.04
CA GLY A 95 11.23 -2.67 -9.91
C GLY A 95 10.21 -2.38 -8.81
N GLN A 96 10.34 -3.08 -7.67
CA GLN A 96 9.49 -2.92 -6.50
C GLN A 96 10.12 -1.94 -5.51
N VAL A 97 9.31 -1.02 -4.99
CA VAL A 97 9.70 -0.01 -3.99
C VAL A 97 9.02 -0.22 -2.66
#